data_AF-A0A7S3GQ45-F1
#
_entry.id   AF-A0A7S3GQ45-F1
#
_cell.length_a   1.000
_cell.length_b   1.000
_cell.length_c   1.000
_cell.angle_alpha   90.00
_cell.angle_beta   90.00
_cell.angle_gamma   90.00
#
_symmetry.space_group_name_H-M   'P 1'
#
loop_
_entity.id
_entity.type
_entity.pdbx_description
1 polymer ?
#
loop_
_entity_poly.entity_id
_entity_poly.type
_entity_poly.pdbx_seq_one_letter_code
_entity_poly.pdbx_strand_id
1 'polypeptide(L)'
;VIKELKTLYKEKLLPIERKCQFHKFNQPEILDSELAAKPTILLVGQYSTGKTTFIRHLIGMDYPEIHIGPEPTTDRFIAVVHGEEAKTIKGNALTGVNELPFSGLSTFGSSFLNKFSAAVVPAP
;
A
#
# COMPACT_ATOMS: atom_id res chain seq x y z
N VAL A 1 12.65 -6.36 -18.31
CA VAL A 1 12.31 -6.91 -16.98
C VAL A 1 10.82 -6.79 -16.62
N ILE A 2 10.30 -5.65 -16.09
CA ILE A 2 8.88 -5.59 -15.63
C ILE A 2 7.89 -5.93 -16.75
N LYS A 3 8.12 -5.43 -17.96
CA LYS A 3 7.27 -5.74 -19.12
C LYS A 3 7.26 -7.25 -19.46
N GLU A 4 8.42 -7.90 -19.37
CA GLU A 4 8.55 -9.34 -19.64
C GLU A 4 7.87 -10.17 -18.55
N LEU A 5 7.99 -9.77 -17.28
CA LEU A 5 7.26 -10.41 -16.17
C LEU A 5 5.75 -10.29 -16.35
N LYS A 6 5.26 -9.12 -16.77
CA LYS A 6 3.84 -8.91 -17.10
C LYS A 6 3.38 -9.84 -18.23
N THR A 7 4.16 -9.92 -19.32
CA THR A 7 3.86 -10.82 -20.44
C THR A 7 3.85 -12.28 -19.97
N LEU A 8 4.86 -12.70 -19.22
CA LEU A 8 4.97 -14.07 -18.72
C LEU A 8 3.79 -14.46 -17.81
N TYR A 9 3.40 -13.57 -16.88
CA TYR A 9 2.24 -13.78 -16.01
C TYR A 9 0.95 -13.97 -16.83
N LYS A 10 0.67 -13.04 -17.76
CA LYS A 10 -0.55 -13.06 -18.56
C LYS A 10 -0.63 -14.23 -19.53
N GLU A 11 0.48 -14.63 -20.14
CA GLU A 11 0.50 -15.69 -21.15
C GLU A 11 0.60 -17.10 -20.57
N LYS A 12 1.31 -17.27 -19.45
CA LYS A 12 1.62 -18.61 -18.90
C LYS A 12 0.88 -18.94 -17.62
N LEU A 13 0.78 -17.98 -16.70
CA LEU A 13 0.32 -18.26 -15.34
C LEU A 13 -1.18 -18.00 -15.17
N LEU A 14 -1.66 -16.83 -15.60
CA LEU A 14 -3.07 -16.43 -15.52
C LEU A 14 -4.07 -17.43 -16.14
N PRO A 15 -3.79 -18.07 -17.30
CA PRO A 15 -4.70 -19.08 -17.84
C PRO A 15 -4.86 -20.31 -16.94
N ILE A 16 -3.80 -20.70 -16.23
CA ILE A 16 -3.80 -21.84 -15.30
C ILE A 16 -4.56 -21.46 -14.03
N GLU A 17 -4.31 -20.28 -13.47
CA GLU A 17 -5.01 -19.78 -12.29
C GLU A 17 -6.53 -19.73 -12.50
N ARG A 18 -6.97 -19.22 -13.65
CA ARG A 18 -8.39 -19.17 -14.04
C ARG A 18 -8.99 -20.56 -14.23
N LYS A 19 -8.27 -21.47 -14.90
CA LYS A 19 -8.74 -22.85 -15.13
C LYS A 19 -8.92 -23.62 -13.82
N CYS A 20 -8.04 -23.42 -12.86
CA CYS A 20 -8.08 -24.05 -11.55
C CYS A 20 -8.95 -23.30 -10.52
N GLN A 21 -9.57 -22.17 -10.92
CA GLN A 21 -10.31 -21.27 -10.02
C GLN A 21 -9.49 -20.82 -8.80
N PHE A 22 -8.17 -20.68 -8.96
CA PHE A 22 -7.23 -20.37 -7.88
C PHE A 22 -7.63 -19.12 -7.10
N HIS A 23 -8.15 -18.10 -7.80
CA HIS A 23 -8.58 -16.84 -7.21
C HIS A 23 -9.75 -16.92 -6.24
N LYS A 24 -10.49 -18.04 -6.24
CA LYS A 24 -11.55 -18.28 -5.25
C LYS A 24 -11.01 -18.80 -3.92
N PHE A 25 -9.81 -19.38 -3.91
CA PHE A 25 -9.27 -20.08 -2.74
C PHE A 25 -8.10 -19.34 -2.09
N ASN A 26 -7.27 -18.69 -2.91
CA ASN A 26 -5.99 -18.15 -2.44
C ASN A 26 -5.94 -16.63 -2.58
N GLN A 27 -5.66 -16.13 -3.78
CA GLN A 27 -5.34 -14.72 -4.03
C GLN A 27 -5.99 -14.22 -5.32
N PRO A 28 -6.42 -12.94 -5.36
CA PRO A 28 -6.97 -12.34 -6.57
C PRO A 28 -5.93 -12.29 -7.71
N GLU A 29 -6.40 -11.99 -8.93
CA GLU A 29 -5.52 -11.77 -10.08
C GLU A 29 -4.56 -10.62 -9.79
N ILE A 30 -3.28 -10.82 -10.13
CA ILE A 30 -2.25 -9.80 -9.92
C ILE A 30 -2.46 -8.68 -10.94
N LEU A 31 -2.60 -7.45 -10.44
CA LEU A 31 -2.83 -6.28 -11.27
C LEU A 31 -1.53 -5.73 -11.86
N ASP A 32 -1.66 -5.04 -13.00
CA ASP A 32 -0.52 -4.40 -13.66
C ASP A 32 0.15 -3.33 -12.78
N SER A 33 -0.62 -2.70 -11.89
CA SER A 33 -0.14 -1.71 -10.90
C SER A 33 0.65 -2.36 -9.78
N GLU A 34 0.29 -3.58 -9.37
CA GLU A 34 1.02 -4.36 -8.37
C GLU A 34 2.36 -4.86 -8.92
N LEU A 35 2.38 -5.30 -10.19
CA LEU A 35 3.63 -5.72 -10.86
C LEU A 35 4.58 -4.55 -11.17
N ALA A 36 4.04 -3.34 -11.35
CA ALA A 36 4.83 -2.13 -11.57
C ALA A 36 5.06 -1.31 -10.30
N ALA A 37 4.64 -1.83 -9.14
CA ALA A 37 4.75 -1.15 -7.87
C ALA A 37 6.21 -0.81 -7.56
N LYS A 38 6.41 0.36 -6.95
CA LYS A 38 7.70 0.69 -6.32
C LYS A 38 7.92 -0.23 -5.12
N PRO A 39 9.17 -0.53 -4.75
CA PRO A 39 9.46 -1.30 -3.54
C PRO A 39 8.80 -0.68 -2.30
N THR A 40 8.12 -1.51 -1.51
CA THR A 40 7.41 -1.08 -0.29
C THR A 40 8.12 -1.63 0.94
N ILE A 41 8.35 -0.76 1.92
CA ILE A 41 8.94 -1.13 3.21
C ILE A 41 7.82 -1.18 4.26
N LEU A 42 7.60 -2.35 4.86
CA LEU A 42 6.65 -2.52 5.96
C LEU A 42 7.38 -2.45 7.30
N LEU A 43 7.01 -1.47 8.14
CA LEU A 43 7.55 -1.34 9.49
C LEU A 43 6.62 -2.02 10.50
N VAL A 44 7.11 -3.06 11.15
CA VAL A 44 6.41 -3.80 12.21
C VAL A 44 7.14 -3.62 13.53
N GLY A 45 6.40 -3.35 14.60
CA GLY A 45 6.97 -3.20 15.93
C GLY A 45 5.94 -2.74 16.96
N GLN A 46 6.24 -2.95 18.24
CA GLN A 46 5.36 -2.60 19.36
C GLN A 46 5.07 -1.09 19.42
N TYR A 47 4.10 -0.70 20.24
CA TYR A 47 3.78 0.71 20.46
C TYR A 47 5.01 1.48 20.98
N SER A 48 5.13 2.75 20.56
CA SER A 48 6.16 3.66 21.03
C SER A 48 7.62 3.25 20.77
N THR A 49 7.87 2.32 19.84
CA THR A 49 9.23 1.92 19.42
C THR A 49 9.87 2.84 18.37
N GLY A 50 9.27 4.02 18.11
CA GLY A 50 9.85 5.01 17.20
C GLY A 50 9.63 4.80 15.70
N LYS A 51 8.69 3.93 15.29
CA LYS A 51 8.38 3.69 13.85
C LYS A 51 8.08 4.98 13.07
N THR A 52 7.20 5.81 13.61
CA THR A 52 6.82 7.11 13.02
C THR A 52 8.02 8.05 12.92
N THR A 53 8.83 8.09 13.98
CA THR A 53 10.07 8.88 14.03
C THR A 53 11.09 8.38 13.01
N PHE A 54 11.19 7.07 12.81
CA PHE A 54 12.09 6.46 11.82
C PHE A 54 11.71 6.85 10.39
N ILE A 55 10.42 6.81 10.04
CA ILE A 55 9.95 7.28 8.72
C ILE A 55 10.29 8.76 8.53
N ARG A 56 9.93 9.60 9.50
CA ARG A 56 10.25 11.04 9.49
C ARG A 56 11.75 11.30 9.31
N HIS A 57 12.59 10.51 9.98
CA HIS A 57 14.04 10.62 9.86
C HIS A 57 14.54 10.26 8.45
N LEU A 58 13.98 9.21 7.84
CA LEU A 58 14.34 8.81 6.47
C LEU A 58 13.94 9.83 5.41
N ILE A 59 12.72 10.39 5.50
CA ILE A 59 12.22 11.33 4.50
C ILE A 59 12.65 12.78 4.77
N GLY A 60 13.23 13.06 5.94
CA GLY A 60 13.71 14.38 6.33
C GLY A 60 12.64 15.43 6.59
N MET A 61 11.37 15.05 6.62
CA MET A 61 10.23 15.96 6.77
C MET A 61 9.05 15.30 7.48
N ASP A 62 8.10 16.13 7.93
CA ASP A 62 6.82 15.65 8.45
C ASP A 62 5.88 15.27 7.30
N TYR A 63 4.99 14.31 7.56
CA TYR A 63 3.99 13.84 6.59
C TYR A 63 2.57 13.97 7.17
N PRO A 64 1.53 14.06 6.32
CA PRO A 64 0.14 14.13 6.79
C PRO A 64 -0.24 12.98 7.72
N GLU A 65 -1.07 13.27 8.72
CA GLU A 65 -1.50 12.30 9.75
C GLU A 65 -0.36 11.72 10.61
N ILE A 66 0.84 12.33 10.58
CA ILE A 66 1.89 12.02 11.54
C ILE A 66 1.42 12.35 12.95
N HIS A 67 1.32 11.34 13.81
CA HIS A 67 1.02 11.52 15.22
C HIS A 67 2.09 10.82 16.05
N ILE A 68 2.85 11.61 16.81
CA ILE A 68 3.89 11.14 17.73
C ILE A 68 3.42 11.57 19.12
N GLY A 69 2.79 10.64 19.85
CA GLY A 69 2.25 10.88 21.19
C GLY A 69 2.47 9.68 22.11
N PRO A 70 2.47 9.87 23.45
CA PRO A 70 2.67 8.80 24.43
C PRO A 70 1.46 7.86 24.59
N GLU A 71 0.28 8.26 24.11
CA GLU A 71 -0.93 7.44 24.13
C GLU A 71 -0.93 6.41 22.99
N PRO A 72 -1.59 5.23 23.14
CA PRO A 72 -1.72 4.27 22.06
C PRO A 72 -2.56 4.88 20.93
N THR A 73 -1.88 5.49 19.97
CA THR A 73 -2.49 6.40 18.98
C THR A 73 -2.34 5.90 17.55
N THR A 74 -2.10 4.60 17.35
CA THR A 74 -1.96 4.04 16.01
C THR A 74 -2.70 2.70 15.86
N ASP A 75 -4.04 2.77 15.81
CA ASP A 75 -4.88 1.73 15.23
C ASP A 75 -5.13 2.02 13.74
N ARG A 76 -4.14 2.61 13.06
CA ARG A 76 -4.22 3.00 11.65
C ARG A 76 -2.98 2.60 10.88
N PHE A 77 -3.18 2.16 9.65
CA PHE A 77 -2.15 1.89 8.68
C PHE A 77 -1.96 3.15 7.82
N ILE A 78 -0.73 3.66 7.75
CA ILE A 78 -0.39 4.83 6.94
C ILE A 78 0.63 4.40 5.89
N ALA A 79 0.28 4.54 4.62
CA ALA A 79 1.20 4.40 3.51
C ALA A 79 1.81 5.77 3.18
N VAL A 80 3.11 5.95 3.41
CA VAL A 80 3.81 7.17 2.97
C VAL A 80 4.25 6.97 1.53
N VAL A 81 3.76 7.81 0.63
CA VAL A 81 4.02 7.71 -0.81
C VAL A 81 4.46 9.05 -1.39
N HIS A 82 5.25 9.00 -2.45
CA HIS A 82 5.68 10.21 -3.16
C HIS A 82 4.53 10.79 -4.00
N GLY A 83 4.42 12.12 -4.00
CA GLY A 83 3.62 12.88 -4.96
C GLY A 83 3.95 14.36 -4.93
N GLU A 84 3.48 15.12 -5.93
CA GLU A 84 3.85 16.53 -6.11
C GLU A 84 3.36 17.44 -4.98
N GLU A 85 2.20 17.12 -4.40
CA GLU A 85 1.57 17.91 -3.35
C GLU A 85 1.30 17.07 -2.10
N ALA A 86 1.48 17.70 -0.95
CA ALA A 86 1.18 17.09 0.34
C ALA A 86 -0.33 16.91 0.52
N LYS A 87 -0.80 15.66 0.59
CA LYS A 87 -2.23 15.36 0.79
C LYS A 87 -2.44 14.01 1.47
N THR A 88 -3.61 13.85 2.06
CA THR A 88 -4.08 12.57 2.61
C THR A 88 -5.13 11.97 1.69
N ILE A 89 -4.98 10.68 1.36
CA ILE A 89 -5.99 9.90 0.64
C ILE A 89 -6.53 8.83 1.60
N LYS A 90 -7.84 8.78 1.80
CA LYS A 90 -8.49 7.77 2.65
C LYS A 90 -8.55 6.40 1.95
N GLY A 91 -8.54 5.31 2.72
CA GLY A 91 -8.47 3.94 2.20
C GLY A 91 -9.49 3.61 1.11
N ASN A 92 -10.75 4.02 1.27
CA ASN A 92 -11.79 3.79 0.25
C ASN A 92 -11.51 4.49 -1.08
N ALA A 93 -10.90 5.67 -1.07
CA ALA A 93 -10.50 6.36 -2.29
C ALA A 93 -9.20 5.78 -2.86
N LEU A 94 -8.31 5.33 -1.97
CA LEU A 94 -6.98 4.82 -2.30
C LEU A 94 -7.05 3.50 -3.08
N THR A 95 -8.05 2.66 -2.83
CA THR A 95 -8.26 1.42 -3.60
C THR A 95 -8.68 1.68 -5.05
N GLY A 96 -9.19 2.88 -5.36
CA GLY A 96 -9.56 3.30 -6.71
C GLY A 96 -8.43 4.00 -7.48
N VAL A 97 -7.30 4.29 -6.84
CA VAL A 97 -6.14 4.92 -7.49
C VAL A 97 -5.32 3.85 -8.19
N ASN A 98 -5.38 3.81 -9.52
CA ASN A 98 -4.73 2.76 -10.33
C ASN A 98 -3.20 2.87 -10.33
N GLU A 99 -2.66 4.05 -10.07
CA GLU A 99 -1.22 4.31 -10.04
C GLU A 99 -0.55 3.74 -8.78
N LEU A 100 -1.34 3.43 -7.75
CA LEU A 100 -0.84 2.93 -6.46
C LEU A 100 -1.23 1.45 -6.26
N PRO A 101 -0.35 0.65 -5.64
CA PRO A 101 -0.55 -0.80 -5.49
C PRO A 101 -1.43 -1.13 -4.27
N PHE A 102 -2.57 -0.45 -4.11
CA PHE A 102 -3.44 -0.59 -2.95
C PHE A 102 -4.85 -1.09 -3.27
N SER A 103 -5.20 -1.26 -4.54
CA SER A 103 -6.51 -1.76 -4.98
C SER A 103 -6.86 -3.13 -4.38
N GLY A 104 -5.89 -4.04 -4.26
CA GLY A 104 -6.07 -5.36 -3.64
C GLY A 104 -6.49 -5.31 -2.16
N LEU A 105 -6.22 -4.22 -1.45
CA LEU A 105 -6.62 -4.05 -0.05
C LEU A 105 -8.13 -3.88 0.13
N SER A 106 -8.88 -3.65 -0.95
CA SER A 106 -10.34 -3.64 -0.94
C SER A 106 -10.94 -4.95 -0.42
N THR A 107 -10.23 -6.08 -0.55
CA THR A 107 -10.69 -7.39 -0.07
C THR A 107 -10.85 -7.48 1.45
N PHE A 108 -10.18 -6.61 2.22
CA PHE A 108 -10.30 -6.57 3.68
C PHE A 108 -11.54 -5.81 4.16
N GLY A 109 -12.27 -5.16 3.25
CA GLY A 109 -13.53 -4.49 3.54
C GLY A 109 -13.38 -3.15 4.28
N SER A 110 -14.53 -2.52 4.54
CA SER A 110 -14.61 -1.14 5.05
C SER A 110 -13.98 -0.96 6.44
N SER A 111 -14.02 -1.97 7.31
CA SER A 111 -13.41 -1.91 8.65
C SER A 111 -11.91 -1.63 8.58
N PHE A 112 -11.19 -2.32 7.67
CA PHE A 112 -9.79 -2.06 7.42
C PHE A 112 -9.58 -0.72 6.71
N LEU A 113 -10.34 -0.44 5.65
CA LEU A 113 -10.16 0.76 4.83
C LEU A 113 -10.42 2.06 5.61
N ASN A 114 -11.26 2.03 6.64
CA ASN A 114 -11.47 3.16 7.57
C ASN A 114 -10.26 3.45 8.45
N LYS A 115 -9.40 2.44 8.65
CA LYS A 115 -8.15 2.53 9.40
C LYS A 115 -6.93 2.67 8.48
N PHE A 116 -7.11 2.71 7.17
CA PHE A 116 -6.03 2.83 6.20
C PHE A 116 -6.06 4.19 5.49
N SER A 117 -4.89 4.81 5.33
CA SER A 117 -4.72 6.04 4.59
C SER A 117 -3.36 6.09 3.90
N ALA A 118 -3.26 6.91 2.85
CA ALA A 118 -1.99 7.29 2.27
C ALA A 118 -1.67 8.75 2.61
N ALA A 119 -0.46 8.98 3.10
CA ALA A 119 0.15 10.28 3.25
C ALA A 119 1.05 10.52 2.02
N VAL A 120 0.57 11.37 1.11
CA VAL A 120 1.31 11.76 -0.09
C VAL A 120 2.16 12.97 0.25
N VAL A 121 3.46 12.93 -0.06
CA VAL A 121 4.38 14.05 0.17
C VAL A 121 5.42 14.16 -0.95
N PRO A 122 5.93 15.37 -1.24
CA PRO A 122 7.03 15.57 -2.18
C PRO A 122 8.38 15.27 -1.49
N ALA A 123 8.52 14.06 -0.96
CA ALA A 123 9.78 13.58 -0.43
C ALA A 123 10.73 13.18 -1.57
N PRO A 124 12.05 13.42 -1.40
CA PRO A 124 13.07 13.13 -2.41
C PRO A 124 13.19 11.64 -2.77
#